data_AF-A0A932A5A0-F1
#
_entry.id   AF-A0A932A5A0-F1
#
_cell.length_a   1.000
_cell.length_b   1.000
_cell.length_c   1.000
_cell.angle_alpha   90.00
_cell.angle_beta   90.00
_cell.angle_gamma   90.00
#
_symmetry.space_group_name_H-M   'P 1'
#
loop_
_entity.id
_entity.type
_entity.pdbx_description
1 polymer ?
#
loop_
_entity_poly.entity_id
_entity_poly.type
_entity_poly.pdbx_seq_one_letter_code
_entity_poly.pdbx_strand_id
1 'polypeptide(L)'
;MKRIVPLLNNTELTEEDIVDSLISLHLILESGMNAFFRELVRDHSFSPDLDIFKHLDSINFIDKTSVFLYTFNFDFKEEDLQEREKYKNLISRLKNFRKMRNLLLHGHAVMRVQNITNNTIKKSEAKKIVDQKTLDEQIYSFKEIVDGMRFYIARLASPRNGSDLLSTTFLEYSFLPEKYKNK
;
A
#
# COMPACT_ATOMS: atom_id res chain seq x y z
N MET A 1 -12.07 -2.14 -6.65
CA MET A 1 -11.40 -0.83 -6.84
C MET A 1 -12.35 0.33 -7.16
N LYS A 2 -13.48 0.14 -7.87
CA LYS A 2 -14.44 1.21 -8.24
C LYS A 2 -15.15 1.96 -7.08
N ARG A 3 -14.87 1.66 -5.80
CA ARG A 3 -15.57 2.25 -4.65
C ARG A 3 -14.80 3.37 -3.94
N ILE A 4 -13.47 3.40 -4.02
CA ILE A 4 -12.69 4.42 -3.27
C ILE A 4 -12.79 5.82 -3.90
N VAL A 5 -12.84 5.91 -5.24
CA VAL A 5 -12.88 7.20 -5.94
C VAL A 5 -14.16 7.98 -5.63
N PRO A 6 -15.37 7.36 -5.69
CA PRO A 6 -16.59 8.03 -5.25
C PRO A 6 -16.55 8.47 -3.78
N LEU A 7 -16.02 7.63 -2.88
CA LEU A 7 -15.89 7.97 -1.46
C LEU A 7 -15.00 9.19 -1.29
N LEU A 8 -13.75 9.14 -1.77
CA LEU A 8 -12.78 10.22 -1.58
C LEU A 8 -13.19 11.55 -2.26
N ASN A 9 -14.11 11.53 -3.22
CA ASN A 9 -14.67 12.72 -3.85
C ASN A 9 -15.76 13.42 -3.03
N ASN A 10 -16.32 12.77 -2.00
CA ASN A 10 -17.28 13.41 -1.12
C ASN A 10 -16.63 14.55 -0.32
N THR A 11 -17.40 15.63 -0.13
CA THR A 11 -17.00 16.79 0.66
C THR A 11 -17.05 16.51 2.16
N GLU A 12 -17.95 15.62 2.59
CA GLU A 12 -18.05 15.14 3.96
C GLU A 12 -18.01 13.62 3.96
N LEU A 13 -17.02 13.05 4.64
CA LEU A 13 -16.87 11.62 4.83
C LEU A 13 -17.39 11.22 6.20
N THR A 14 -18.23 10.19 6.24
CA THR A 14 -18.59 9.54 7.51
C THR A 14 -17.41 8.70 8.03
N GLU A 15 -17.44 8.32 9.31
CA GLU A 15 -16.45 7.41 9.89
C GLU A 15 -16.36 6.08 9.11
N GLU A 16 -17.49 5.58 8.63
CA GLU A 16 -17.57 4.36 7.79
C GLU A 16 -16.90 4.58 6.43
N ASP A 17 -17.14 5.73 5.78
CA ASP A 17 -16.49 6.05 4.49
C ASP A 17 -14.96 6.17 4.64
N ILE A 18 -14.49 6.71 5.76
CA ILE A 18 -13.06 6.82 6.07
C ILE A 18 -12.45 5.43 6.24
N VAL A 19 -13.08 4.57 7.04
CA VAL A 19 -12.64 3.19 7.25
C VAL A 19 -12.57 2.42 5.93
N ASP A 20 -13.62 2.49 5.13
CA ASP A 20 -13.69 1.83 3.83
C ASP A 20 -12.62 2.33 2.86
N SER A 21 -12.35 3.64 2.90
CA SER A 21 -11.25 4.25 2.13
C SER A 21 -9.90 3.73 2.58
N LEU A 22 -9.64 3.68 3.89
CA LEU A 22 -8.39 3.15 4.45
C LEU A 22 -8.16 1.68 4.09
N ILE A 23 -9.17 0.83 4.24
CA ILE A 23 -9.09 -0.59 3.85
C ILE A 23 -8.82 -0.71 2.35
N SER A 24 -9.52 0.09 1.53
CA SER A 24 -9.36 0.08 0.08
C SER A 24 -7.95 0.46 -0.36
N LEU A 25 -7.32 1.48 0.27
CA LEU A 25 -5.91 1.85 -0.01
C LEU A 25 -4.96 0.67 0.25
N HIS A 26 -5.16 -0.05 1.35
CA HIS A 26 -4.33 -1.20 1.68
C HIS A 26 -4.49 -2.34 0.68
N LEU A 27 -5.73 -2.66 0.29
CA LEU A 27 -6.00 -3.69 -0.70
C LEU A 27 -5.40 -3.35 -2.06
N ILE A 28 -5.49 -2.08 -2.47
CA ILE A 28 -4.89 -1.59 -3.72
C ILE A 28 -3.37 -1.76 -3.67
N LEU A 29 -2.72 -1.29 -2.60
CA LEU A 29 -1.26 -1.41 -2.46
C LEU A 29 -0.83 -2.88 -2.49
N GLU A 30 -1.47 -3.73 -1.67
CA GLU A 30 -1.12 -5.15 -1.55
C GLU A 30 -1.31 -5.89 -2.87
N SER A 31 -2.41 -5.64 -3.58
CA SER A 31 -2.68 -6.23 -4.89
C SER A 31 -1.67 -5.76 -5.94
N GLY A 32 -1.36 -4.46 -5.97
CA GLY A 32 -0.40 -3.87 -6.89
C GLY A 32 1.02 -4.41 -6.67
N MET A 33 1.47 -4.45 -5.42
CA MET A 33 2.77 -5.01 -5.06
C MET A 33 2.87 -6.50 -5.40
N ASN A 34 1.82 -7.29 -5.13
CA ASN A 34 1.81 -8.71 -5.49
C ASN A 34 1.85 -8.92 -7.00
N ALA A 35 1.07 -8.15 -7.77
CA ALA A 35 1.12 -8.20 -9.22
C ALA A 35 2.51 -7.86 -9.76
N PHE A 36 3.13 -6.78 -9.24
CA PHE A 36 4.50 -6.42 -9.56
C PHE A 36 5.48 -7.59 -9.32
N PHE A 37 5.47 -8.22 -8.15
CA PHE A 37 6.39 -9.32 -7.86
C PHE A 37 6.13 -10.56 -8.73
N ARG A 38 4.88 -10.85 -9.11
CA ARG A 38 4.58 -11.96 -10.02
C ARG A 38 5.21 -11.73 -11.39
N GLU A 39 5.08 -10.53 -11.94
CA GLU A 39 5.72 -10.19 -13.21
C GLU A 39 7.24 -10.19 -13.10
N LEU A 40 7.79 -9.71 -11.98
CA LEU A 40 9.22 -9.77 -11.69
C LEU A 40 9.78 -11.20 -11.72
N VAL A 41 9.02 -12.17 -11.20
CA VAL A 41 9.37 -13.60 -11.22
C VAL A 41 9.15 -14.21 -12.61
N ARG A 42 8.10 -13.80 -13.32
CA ARG A 42 7.81 -14.24 -14.68
C ARG A 42 8.95 -13.89 -15.64
N ASP A 43 9.52 -12.70 -15.50
CA ASP A 43 10.68 -12.28 -16.27
C ASP A 43 11.96 -13.10 -15.98
N HIS A 44 11.98 -13.89 -14.91
CA HIS A 44 13.16 -14.66 -14.47
C HIS A 44 13.03 -16.17 -14.68
N SER A 45 11.83 -16.66 -14.97
CA SER A 45 11.53 -18.08 -15.00
C SER A 45 10.96 -18.44 -16.38
N PHE A 46 11.57 -19.42 -17.07
CA PHE A 46 11.17 -19.81 -18.43
C PHE A 46 9.78 -20.46 -18.54
N SER A 47 9.07 -20.64 -17.43
CA SER A 47 7.66 -21.02 -17.33
C SER A 47 7.33 -21.11 -15.84
N PRO A 48 6.98 -20.00 -15.16
CA PRO A 48 6.65 -20.09 -13.74
C PRO A 48 5.39 -20.94 -13.58
N ASP A 49 5.51 -22.04 -12.84
CA ASP A 49 4.37 -22.86 -12.41
C ASP A 49 3.37 -21.97 -11.64
N LEU A 50 2.06 -22.21 -11.80
CA LEU A 50 1.02 -21.53 -11.03
C LEU A 50 1.26 -21.68 -9.53
N ASP A 51 1.86 -22.78 -9.09
CA ASP A 51 2.22 -22.99 -7.69
C ASP A 51 3.31 -22.01 -7.22
N ILE A 52 4.22 -21.56 -8.07
CA ILE A 52 5.20 -20.51 -7.71
C ILE A 52 4.49 -19.21 -7.36
N PHE A 53 3.45 -18.82 -8.12
CA PHE A 53 2.70 -17.61 -7.81
C PHE A 53 1.88 -17.72 -6.53
N LYS A 54 1.30 -18.90 -6.22
CA LYS A 54 0.63 -19.12 -4.94
C LYS A 54 1.59 -19.00 -3.76
N HIS A 55 2.79 -19.59 -3.88
CA HIS A 55 3.83 -19.47 -2.86
C HIS A 55 4.31 -18.02 -2.74
N LEU A 56 4.48 -17.32 -3.86
CA LEU A 56 4.81 -15.91 -3.84
C LEU A 56 3.74 -15.12 -3.10
N ASP A 57 2.46 -15.28 -3.45
CA ASP A 57 1.35 -14.55 -2.82
C ASP A 57 1.20 -14.79 -1.31
N SER A 58 1.59 -15.98 -0.83
CA SER A 58 1.54 -16.30 0.60
C SER A 58 2.61 -15.55 1.41
N ILE A 59 3.69 -15.11 0.76
CA ILE A 59 4.69 -14.27 1.39
C ILE A 59 4.10 -12.86 1.56
N ASN A 60 4.35 -12.26 2.71
CA ASN A 60 3.95 -10.87 2.98
C ASN A 60 4.73 -9.90 2.07
N PHE A 61 4.01 -8.96 1.45
CA PHE A 61 4.59 -8.04 0.47
C PHE A 61 5.73 -7.17 1.05
N ILE A 62 5.75 -6.88 2.35
CA ILE A 62 6.86 -6.15 2.99
C ILE A 62 8.16 -6.95 2.92
N ASP A 63 8.07 -8.27 3.10
CA ASP A 63 9.24 -9.15 3.09
C ASP A 63 9.75 -9.30 1.66
N LYS A 64 8.85 -9.45 0.68
CA LYS A 64 9.20 -9.41 -0.76
C LYS A 64 9.90 -8.11 -1.13
N THR A 65 9.38 -6.97 -0.63
CA THR A 65 9.96 -5.66 -0.89
C THR A 65 11.34 -5.54 -0.27
N SER A 66 11.51 -6.07 0.95
CA SER A 66 12.82 -6.07 1.60
C SER A 66 13.83 -6.87 0.77
N VAL A 67 13.48 -8.09 0.37
CA VAL A 67 14.33 -8.91 -0.51
C VAL A 67 14.66 -8.14 -1.78
N PHE A 68 13.66 -7.60 -2.47
CA PHE A 68 13.87 -6.80 -3.69
C PHE A 68 14.88 -5.66 -3.50
N LEU A 69 14.74 -4.84 -2.45
CA LEU A 69 15.63 -3.70 -2.22
C LEU A 69 17.07 -4.10 -1.86
N TYR A 70 17.27 -5.29 -1.30
CA TYR A 70 18.59 -5.75 -0.84
C TYR A 70 19.28 -6.74 -1.78
N THR A 71 18.54 -7.41 -2.67
CA THR A 71 19.12 -8.45 -3.56
C THR A 71 19.26 -8.02 -5.01
N PHE A 72 18.60 -6.95 -5.43
CA PHE A 72 18.68 -6.47 -6.81
C PHE A 72 19.77 -5.41 -6.95
N ASN A 73 20.40 -5.39 -8.13
CA ASN A 73 21.36 -4.36 -8.49
C ASN A 73 20.61 -3.15 -9.08
N PHE A 74 21.01 -1.97 -8.64
CA PHE A 74 20.44 -0.70 -9.07
C PHE A 74 21.51 0.24 -9.63
N ASP A 75 21.26 0.81 -10.80
CA ASP A 75 22.12 1.77 -11.49
C ASP A 75 21.78 3.20 -11.06
N PHE A 76 22.14 3.55 -9.82
CA PHE A 76 21.95 4.90 -9.31
C PHE A 76 22.98 5.87 -9.91
N LYS A 77 22.51 7.05 -10.32
CA LYS A 77 23.32 8.19 -10.74
C LYS A 77 23.53 9.18 -9.60
N GLU A 78 24.46 10.13 -9.75
CA GLU A 78 24.68 11.18 -8.75
C GLU A 78 23.42 12.03 -8.48
N GLU A 79 22.63 12.29 -9.52
CA GLU A 79 21.35 13.00 -9.42
C GLU A 79 20.29 12.26 -8.57
N ASP A 80 20.44 10.95 -8.34
CA ASP A 80 19.49 10.13 -7.56
C ASP A 80 19.72 10.22 -6.04
N LEU A 81 20.81 10.81 -5.57
CA LEU A 81 21.21 10.77 -4.16
C LEU A 81 20.15 11.35 -3.22
N GLN A 82 19.53 12.47 -3.60
CA GLN A 82 18.49 13.11 -2.79
C GLN A 82 17.22 12.26 -2.71
N GLU A 83 16.77 11.69 -3.83
CA GLU A 83 15.59 10.82 -3.85
C GLU A 83 15.84 9.50 -3.12
N ARG A 84 17.03 8.92 -3.26
CA ARG A 84 17.44 7.72 -2.52
C ARG A 84 17.40 7.95 -1.01
N GLU A 85 17.86 9.11 -0.55
CA GLU A 85 17.81 9.49 0.86
C GLU A 85 16.35 9.63 1.34
N LYS A 86 15.46 10.19 0.51
CA LYS A 86 14.00 10.27 0.78
C LYS A 86 13.36 8.89 0.92
N TYR A 87 13.76 7.93 0.09
CA TYR A 87 13.15 6.59 0.02
C TYR A 87 13.90 5.50 0.79
N LYS A 88 15.04 5.81 1.44
CA LYS A 88 15.81 4.81 2.23
C LYS A 88 15.00 4.12 3.33
N ASN A 89 13.97 4.79 3.84
CA ASN A 89 13.11 4.30 4.90
C ASN A 89 11.83 3.61 4.39
N LEU A 90 11.77 3.24 3.10
CA LEU A 90 10.59 2.64 2.46
C LEU A 90 10.03 1.43 3.23
N ILE A 91 10.90 0.53 3.72
CA ILE A 91 10.48 -0.63 4.52
C ILE A 91 9.83 -0.20 5.85
N SER A 92 10.35 0.84 6.50
CA SER A 92 9.75 1.37 7.74
C SER A 92 8.37 1.98 7.45
N ARG A 93 8.24 2.72 6.35
CA ARG A 93 6.97 3.29 5.88
C ARG A 93 5.94 2.21 5.59
N LEU A 94 6.33 1.13 4.89
CA LEU A 94 5.47 -0.04 4.65
C LEU A 94 4.97 -0.68 5.95
N LYS A 95 5.86 -0.86 6.93
CA LYS A 95 5.50 -1.41 8.25
C LYS A 95 4.50 -0.51 8.97
N ASN A 96 4.70 0.81 8.94
CA ASN A 96 3.79 1.76 9.57
C ASN A 96 2.44 1.83 8.87
N PHE A 97 2.42 1.80 7.54
CA PHE A 97 1.19 1.70 6.75
C PHE A 97 0.40 0.44 7.16
N ARG A 98 1.04 -0.73 7.15
CA ARG A 98 0.40 -2.01 7.57
C ARG A 98 -0.15 -2.00 9.00
N LYS A 99 0.46 -1.28 9.95
CA LYS A 99 -0.07 -1.18 11.32
C LYS A 99 -1.49 -0.62 11.33
N MET A 100 -1.81 0.33 10.44
CA MET A 100 -3.16 0.88 10.32
C MET A 100 -4.16 -0.21 9.90
N ARG A 101 -3.82 -1.06 8.92
CA ARG A 101 -4.66 -2.22 8.55
C ARG A 101 -4.99 -3.11 9.74
N ASN A 102 -3.97 -3.43 10.55
CA ASN A 102 -4.16 -4.29 11.73
C ASN A 102 -5.04 -3.61 12.78
N LEU A 103 -4.86 -2.30 13.00
CA LEU A 103 -5.73 -1.51 13.87
C LEU A 103 -7.17 -1.50 13.37
N LEU A 104 -7.40 -1.36 12.07
CA LEU A 104 -8.76 -1.42 11.49
C LEU A 104 -9.36 -2.82 11.68
N LEU A 105 -8.68 -3.88 11.23
CA LEU A 105 -9.23 -5.24 11.26
C LEU A 105 -9.44 -5.78 12.68
N HIS A 106 -8.54 -5.48 13.62
CA HIS A 106 -8.67 -5.94 15.01
C HIS A 106 -9.44 -4.95 15.89
N GLY A 107 -9.34 -3.64 15.63
CA GLY A 107 -10.06 -2.60 16.36
C GLY A 107 -11.56 -2.59 16.06
N HIS A 108 -11.98 -2.85 14.81
CA HIS A 108 -13.41 -2.99 14.47
C HIS A 108 -14.05 -4.23 15.12
N ALA A 109 -13.30 -5.33 15.27
CA ALA A 109 -13.78 -6.51 15.99
C ALA A 109 -14.00 -6.24 17.48
N VAL A 110 -13.14 -5.42 18.12
CA VAL A 110 -13.25 -5.05 19.53
C VAL A 110 -14.31 -3.95 19.77
N MET A 111 -14.54 -3.06 18.80
CA MET A 111 -15.58 -2.00 18.88
C MET A 111 -17.03 -2.54 18.89
N ARG A 112 -17.26 -3.78 18.43
CA ARG A 112 -18.59 -4.42 18.37
C ARG A 112 -18.82 -5.48 19.45
N VAL A 113 -18.06 -5.51 20.53
CA VAL A 113 -18.43 -6.32 21.70
C VAL A 113 -19.61 -5.64 22.41
N GLN A 114 -20.82 -5.94 21.96
CA GLN A 114 -22.05 -5.64 22.68
C GLN A 114 -21.96 -6.34 24.04
N ASN A 115 -22.05 -5.59 25.13
CA ASN A 115 -22.36 -6.18 26.44
C ASN A 115 -23.79 -6.75 26.37
N ILE A 116 -23.88 -8.06 26.11
CA ILE A 116 -25.13 -8.84 26.01
C ILE A 116 -25.94 -8.75 27.33
N THR A 117 -25.33 -8.31 28.43
CA THR A 117 -25.96 -8.22 29.75
C THR A 117 -26.69 -6.91 30.05
N ASN A 118 -26.54 -5.82 29.30
CA ASN A 118 -27.10 -4.51 29.73
C ASN A 118 -27.62 -3.58 28.62
N ASN A 119 -27.80 -4.04 27.37
CA ASN A 119 -28.36 -3.26 26.25
C ASN A 119 -27.74 -1.85 26.03
N THR A 120 -26.55 -1.61 26.58
CA THR A 120 -25.83 -0.35 26.50
C THR A 120 -24.59 -0.58 25.65
N ILE A 121 -24.61 -0.01 24.44
CA ILE A 121 -23.44 0.05 23.57
C ILE A 121 -22.45 1.03 24.20
N LYS A 122 -21.57 0.54 25.09
CA LYS A 122 -20.38 1.29 25.45
C LYS A 122 -19.47 1.29 24.23
N LYS A 123 -19.48 2.40 23.49
CA LYS A 123 -18.44 2.71 22.50
C LYS A 123 -17.09 2.56 23.22
N SER A 124 -16.27 1.60 22.79
CA SER A 124 -14.93 1.48 23.37
C SER A 124 -14.20 2.81 23.20
N GLU A 125 -13.32 3.16 24.14
CA GLU A 125 -12.55 4.41 24.13
C GLU A 125 -11.69 4.57 22.84
N ALA A 126 -11.64 3.55 21.98
CA ALA A 126 -11.01 3.55 20.66
C ALA A 126 -11.75 4.38 19.58
N LYS A 127 -12.85 5.04 19.91
CA LYS A 127 -13.62 5.90 18.97
C LYS A 127 -12.85 7.14 18.44
N LYS A 128 -11.58 7.33 18.81
CA LYS A 128 -10.76 8.50 18.46
C LYS A 128 -9.66 8.25 17.42
N ILE A 129 -9.51 7.04 16.86
CA ILE A 129 -8.32 6.72 16.05
C ILE A 129 -8.49 7.04 14.55
N VAL A 130 -9.72 7.00 14.04
CA VAL A 130 -9.97 7.08 12.59
C VAL A 130 -10.76 8.34 12.27
N ASP A 131 -10.05 9.37 11.82
CA ASP A 131 -10.61 10.64 11.37
C ASP A 131 -10.02 11.05 10.00
N GLN A 132 -10.43 12.21 9.50
CA GLN A 132 -9.95 12.74 8.22
C GLN A 132 -8.42 12.93 8.20
N LYS A 133 -7.82 13.29 9.34
CA LYS A 133 -6.37 13.48 9.44
C LYS A 133 -5.65 12.14 9.27
N THR A 134 -6.14 11.09 9.93
CA THR A 134 -5.62 9.73 9.75
C THR A 134 -5.72 9.28 8.29
N LEU A 135 -6.83 9.57 7.61
CA LEU A 135 -6.99 9.27 6.18
C LEU A 135 -5.95 9.99 5.33
N ASP A 136 -5.78 11.29 5.54
CA ASP A 136 -4.83 12.12 4.78
C ASP A 136 -3.39 11.63 4.97
N GLU A 137 -3.00 11.28 6.20
CA GLU A 137 -1.68 10.70 6.51
C GLU A 137 -1.45 9.34 5.82
N GLN A 138 -2.48 8.51 5.74
CA GLN A 138 -2.41 7.21 5.08
C GLN A 138 -2.36 7.34 3.55
N ILE A 139 -3.10 8.30 2.97
CA ILE A 139 -3.01 8.62 1.54
C ILE A 139 -1.60 9.12 1.21
N TYR A 140 -1.04 10.02 2.02
CA TYR A 140 0.33 10.50 1.83
C TYR A 140 1.35 9.36 1.93
N SER A 141 1.21 8.51 2.94
CA SER A 141 2.08 7.32 3.10
C SER A 141 1.98 6.37 1.90
N PHE A 142 0.76 6.13 1.39
CA PHE A 142 0.52 5.32 0.20
C PHE A 142 1.24 5.89 -1.03
N LYS A 143 1.13 7.20 -1.27
CA LYS A 143 1.85 7.88 -2.37
C LYS A 143 3.35 7.73 -2.25
N GLU A 144 3.93 8.02 -1.07
CA GLU A 144 5.38 7.89 -0.85
C GLU A 144 5.88 6.45 -1.04
N ILE A 145 5.08 5.45 -0.65
CA ILE A 145 5.40 4.04 -0.88
C ILE A 145 5.43 3.74 -2.38
N VAL A 146 4.38 4.15 -3.10
CA VAL A 146 4.28 3.92 -4.55
C VAL A 146 5.41 4.62 -5.29
N ASP A 147 5.69 5.89 -4.97
CA ASP A 147 6.78 6.65 -5.57
C ASP A 147 8.15 6.03 -5.25
N GLY A 148 8.35 5.59 -4.00
CA GLY A 148 9.59 4.92 -3.61
C GLY A 148 9.80 3.63 -4.42
N MET A 149 8.76 2.81 -4.56
CA MET A 149 8.85 1.60 -5.38
C MET A 149 9.15 1.92 -6.85
N ARG A 150 8.47 2.92 -7.43
CA ARG A 150 8.73 3.39 -8.80
C ARG A 150 10.17 3.86 -8.99
N PHE A 151 10.70 4.62 -8.04
CA PHE A 151 12.08 5.07 -8.02
C PHE A 151 13.05 3.89 -8.13
N TYR A 152 12.92 2.88 -7.26
CA TYR A 152 13.80 1.70 -7.32
C TYR A 152 13.64 0.89 -8.61
N ILE A 153 12.41 0.71 -9.10
CA ILE A 153 12.15 -0.02 -10.36
C ILE A 153 12.82 0.67 -11.54
N ALA A 154 12.70 2.00 -11.62
CA ALA A 154 13.29 2.79 -12.69
C ALA A 154 14.84 2.80 -12.68
N ARG A 155 15.46 2.32 -11.61
CA ARG A 155 16.93 2.19 -11.48
C ARG A 155 17.40 0.74 -11.52
N LEU A 156 16.56 -0.24 -11.87
CA LEU A 156 17.02 -1.62 -12.01
C LEU A 156 18.08 -1.73 -13.12
N ALA A 157 19.25 -2.30 -12.78
CA ALA A 157 20.42 -2.34 -13.67
C ALA A 157 20.23 -3.14 -14.97
N SER A 158 19.23 -4.03 -14.99
CA SER A 158 18.81 -4.72 -16.20
C SER A 158 17.41 -4.20 -16.56
N PRO A 159 17.25 -3.42 -17.65
CA PRO A 159 15.95 -2.97 -18.09
C PRO A 159 15.11 -4.19 -18.44
N ARG A 160 14.12 -4.46 -17.60
CA ARG A 160 13.19 -5.55 -17.82
C ARG A 160 12.17 -5.09 -18.84
N ASN A 161 11.90 -5.90 -19.86
CA ASN A 161 10.84 -5.60 -20.82
C ASN A 161 9.55 -5.33 -20.06
N GLY A 162 9.05 -4.09 -20.13
CA GLY A 162 7.84 -3.68 -19.43
C GLY A 162 8.03 -3.14 -18.01
N SER A 163 9.24 -2.88 -17.49
CA SER A 163 9.42 -2.23 -16.17
C SER A 163 8.61 -0.94 -16.02
N ASP A 164 8.57 -0.14 -17.09
CA ASP A 164 7.76 1.08 -17.15
C ASP A 164 6.27 0.74 -17.11
N LEU A 165 5.83 -0.26 -17.88
CA LEU A 165 4.45 -0.76 -17.90
C LEU A 165 4.05 -1.35 -16.53
N LEU A 166 4.94 -2.06 -15.83
CA LEU A 166 4.71 -2.61 -14.51
C LEU A 166 4.52 -1.51 -13.47
N SER A 167 5.35 -0.46 -13.56
CA SER A 167 5.29 0.70 -12.66
C SER A 167 4.04 1.55 -12.88
N THR A 168 3.59 1.71 -14.12
CA THR A 168 2.40 2.49 -14.46
C THR A 168 1.11 1.71 -14.26
N THR A 169 1.13 0.38 -14.42
CA THR A 169 -0.08 -0.46 -14.34
C THR A 169 -0.39 -0.91 -12.91
N PHE A 170 0.64 -1.28 -12.12
CA PHE A 170 0.41 -1.91 -10.82
C PHE A 170 0.73 -1.02 -9.63
N LEU A 171 1.53 0.03 -9.84
CA LEU A 171 1.99 0.92 -8.80
C LEU A 171 1.56 2.34 -9.14
N GLU A 172 0.26 2.60 -9.27
CA GLU A 172 -0.23 3.95 -9.56
C GLU A 172 -1.27 4.43 -8.54
N TYR A 173 -1.40 5.75 -8.46
CA TYR A 173 -2.37 6.42 -7.63
C TYR A 173 -3.14 7.51 -8.40
N SER A 174 -3.20 7.40 -9.73
CA SER A 174 -3.96 8.32 -10.60
C SER A 174 -5.46 8.35 -10.28
N PHE A 175 -5.96 7.26 -9.66
CA PHE A 175 -7.33 7.13 -9.17
C PHE A 175 -7.64 8.07 -7.99
N LEU A 176 -6.63 8.60 -7.28
CA LEU A 176 -6.86 9.54 -6.19
C LEU A 176 -7.49 10.83 -6.72
N PRO A 177 -8.44 11.45 -6.00
CA PRO A 177 -8.97 12.77 -6.34
C PRO A 177 -7.91 13.86 -6.41
N GLU A 178 -8.18 14.93 -7.17
CA GLU A 178 -7.27 16.07 -7.35
C GLU A 178 -6.77 16.68 -6.02
N LYS A 179 -7.63 16.73 -4.98
CA LYS A 179 -7.26 17.23 -3.65
C LYS A 179 -6.10 16.46 -3.00
N TYR A 180 -5.83 15.25 -3.46
CA TYR A 180 -4.75 14.37 -3.00
C TYR A 180 -3.60 14.23 -4.01
N LYS A 181 -3.72 14.73 -5.23
CA LYS A 181 -2.64 14.67 -6.22
C LYS A 181 -1.54 15.69 -5.94
N ASN A 182 -1.93 16.91 -5.54
CA ASN A 182 -1.03 18.07 -5.43
C ASN A 182 -0.42 18.30 -4.03
N LYS A 183 -0.64 17.38 -3.07
CA LYS A 183 -0.07 17.39 -1.72
C LYS A 183 0.91 16.24 -1.55
#